data_AF-A0A951MRE7-F1
#
_entry.id   AF-A0A951MRE7-F1
#
_cell.length_a   1.000
_cell.length_b   1.000
_cell.length_c   1.000
_cell.angle_alpha   90.00
_cell.angle_beta   90.00
_cell.angle_gamma   90.00
#
_symmetry.space_group_name_H-M   'P 1'
#
loop_
_entity.id
_entity.type
_entity.pdbx_description
1 polymer ?
#
loop_
_entity_poly.entity_id
_entity_poly.type
_entity_poly.pdbx_seq_one_letter_code
_entity_poly.pdbx_strand_id
1 'polypeptide(L)'
;MSGTRVSVWAPIPERVELLVGDDRHAMQRDDGGWWRASVELGPGTDYAFSLDGGEPRPDPRSPWQPNGIHAPSRTVDHQDFSWTDAGWSAPPLADAVIYELHVGTFTPAGTFEGVIDRLDDLAELGITHLELMPVVEFGGDRGWGYDGVDLFAPHHAYGGPEGLKRLIDAAHA
;
A
#
# COMPACT_ATOMS: atom_id res chain seq x y z
N MET A 1 -16.67 -3.48 -21.71
CA MET A 1 -15.88 -3.71 -20.49
C MET A 1 -14.62 -2.87 -20.64
N SER A 2 -14.40 -1.91 -19.74
CA SER A 2 -13.24 -1.01 -19.79
C SER A 2 -12.13 -1.68 -19.01
N GLY A 3 -11.11 -2.21 -19.69
CA GLY A 3 -9.96 -2.82 -19.02
C GLY A 3 -9.25 -1.83 -18.09
N THR A 4 -8.63 -2.35 -17.03
CA THR A 4 -7.78 -1.57 -16.12
C THR A 4 -6.58 -1.05 -16.91
N ARG A 5 -6.36 0.26 -16.89
CA ARG A 5 -5.21 0.85 -17.59
C ARG A 5 -3.98 0.78 -16.71
N VAL A 6 -3.14 -0.22 -16.94
CA VAL A 6 -1.84 -0.35 -16.26
C VAL A 6 -0.84 0.56 -16.95
N SER A 7 -0.03 1.27 -16.17
CA SER A 7 0.99 2.16 -16.70
C SER A 7 2.25 2.15 -15.85
N VAL A 8 3.40 2.39 -16.48
CA VAL A 8 4.67 2.61 -15.79
C VAL A 8 5.49 3.62 -16.56
N TRP A 9 6.16 4.53 -15.85
CA TRP A 9 7.12 5.44 -16.46
C TRP A 9 8.48 4.78 -16.47
N ALA A 10 9.03 4.55 -17.66
CA ALA A 10 10.33 3.92 -17.85
C ALA A 10 10.93 4.44 -19.17
N PRO A 11 11.65 5.58 -19.15
CA PRO A 11 12.06 6.26 -20.39
C PRO A 11 13.19 5.57 -21.15
N ILE A 12 13.98 4.75 -20.44
CA ILE A 12 15.20 4.09 -20.93
C ILE A 12 14.95 2.78 -21.70
N PRO A 13 14.16 1.81 -21.21
CA PRO A 13 14.00 0.53 -21.91
C PRO A 13 13.41 0.69 -23.30
N GLU A 14 13.73 -0.24 -24.19
CA GLU A 14 13.22 -0.32 -25.57
C GLU A 14 11.97 -1.20 -25.65
N ARG A 15 11.77 -2.08 -24.67
CA ARG A 15 10.59 -2.94 -24.55
C ARG A 15 10.16 -3.03 -23.08
N VAL A 16 8.87 -2.88 -22.84
CA VAL A 16 8.25 -3.20 -21.55
C VAL A 16 7.09 -4.16 -21.75
N GLU A 17 7.05 -5.20 -20.93
CA GLU A 17 5.95 -6.16 -20.86
C GLU A 17 5.30 -6.09 -19.48
N LEU A 18 3.97 -6.16 -19.44
CA LEU A 18 3.20 -6.45 -18.24
C LEU A 18 3.06 -7.96 -18.11
N LEU A 19 3.42 -8.50 -16.95
CA LEU A 19 3.34 -9.91 -16.61
C LEU A 19 2.14 -10.13 -15.70
N VAL A 20 1.27 -11.09 -16.02
CA VAL A 20 0.10 -11.47 -15.22
C VAL A 20 -0.01 -12.99 -15.21
N GLY A 21 0.30 -13.63 -14.07
CA GLY A 21 0.51 -15.09 -14.06
C GLY A 21 1.60 -15.50 -15.06
N ASP A 22 1.27 -16.42 -15.98
CA ASP A 22 2.17 -16.86 -17.05
C ASP A 22 2.09 -15.98 -18.31
N ASP A 23 1.11 -15.06 -18.38
CA ASP A 23 0.86 -14.24 -19.56
C ASP A 23 1.80 -13.03 -19.62
N ARG A 24 2.22 -12.71 -20.85
CA ARG A 24 3.04 -11.53 -21.17
C ARG A 24 2.30 -10.63 -22.13
N HIS A 25 2.12 -9.37 -21.73
CA HIS A 25 1.44 -8.36 -22.53
C HIS A 25 2.42 -7.25 -22.90
N ALA A 26 2.75 -7.12 -24.18
CA ALA A 26 3.56 -6.01 -24.67
C ALA A 26 2.86 -4.67 -24.37
N MET A 27 3.59 -3.74 -23.75
CA MET A 27 3.08 -2.40 -23.44
C MET A 27 3.40 -1.43 -24.59
N GLN A 28 2.56 -0.41 -24.76
CA GLN A 28 2.76 0.65 -25.75
C GLN A 28 3.46 1.84 -25.12
N ARG A 29 4.60 2.26 -25.69
CA ARG A 29 5.35 3.44 -25.28
C ARG A 29 4.76 4.71 -25.90
N ASP A 30 4.67 5.79 -25.14
CA ASP A 30 4.41 7.13 -25.65
C ASP A 30 5.68 8.01 -25.74
N ASP A 31 5.52 9.22 -26.28
CA ASP A 31 6.63 10.18 -26.43
C ASP A 31 7.17 10.71 -25.09
N GLY A 32 6.42 10.53 -24.00
CA GLY A 32 6.80 10.94 -22.64
C GLY A 32 7.54 9.87 -21.84
N GLY A 33 7.83 8.71 -22.43
CA GLY A 33 8.49 7.59 -21.75
C GLY A 33 7.56 6.76 -20.86
N TRP A 34 6.24 6.93 -21.01
CA TRP A 34 5.25 6.09 -20.36
C TRP A 34 4.93 4.87 -21.20
N TRP A 35 4.79 3.74 -20.53
CA TRP A 35 4.33 2.48 -21.08
C TRP A 35 2.93 2.21 -20.57
N ARG A 36 2.01 1.77 -21.45
CA ARG A 36 0.63 1.45 -21.08
C ARG A 36 0.16 0.15 -21.71
N ALA A 37 -0.62 -0.60 -20.95
CA ALA A 37 -1.37 -1.75 -21.44
C ALA A 37 -2.82 -1.67 -20.95
N SER A 38 -3.74 -2.03 -21.83
CA SER A 38 -5.16 -2.18 -21.49
C SER A 38 -5.43 -3.65 -21.24
N VAL A 39 -5.23 -4.09 -20.00
CA VAL A 39 -5.42 -5.47 -19.55
C VAL A 39 -6.40 -5.44 -18.39
N GLU A 40 -7.39 -6.32 -18.42
CA GLU A 40 -8.33 -6.44 -17.32
C GLU A 40 -7.63 -7.12 -16.15
N LEU A 41 -7.37 -6.34 -15.09
CA LEU A 41 -6.86 -6.86 -13.82
C LEU A 41 -8.00 -6.76 -12.80
N GLY A 42 -8.52 -7.91 -12.39
CA GLY A 42 -9.48 -7.98 -11.29
C GLY A 42 -8.81 -7.72 -9.94
N PRO A 43 -9.58 -7.44 -8.87
CA PRO A 43 -9.03 -7.28 -7.52
C PRO A 43 -8.19 -8.49 -7.11
N GLY A 44 -7.07 -8.25 -6.39
CA GLY A 44 -6.18 -9.32 -5.96
C GLY A 44 -5.30 -9.97 -7.04
N THR A 45 -5.28 -9.44 -8.26
CA THR A 45 -4.42 -9.94 -9.34
C THR A 45 -2.96 -9.57 -9.10
N ASP A 46 -2.08 -10.56 -9.13
CA ASP A 46 -0.63 -10.36 -9.12
C ASP A 46 -0.11 -9.96 -10.50
N TYR A 47 0.75 -8.95 -10.55
CA TYR A 47 1.36 -8.45 -11.77
C TYR A 47 2.76 -7.89 -11.54
N ALA A 48 3.56 -7.84 -12.60
CA ALA A 48 4.90 -7.28 -12.59
C ALA A 48 5.25 -6.68 -13.95
N PHE A 49 6.34 -5.92 -14.03
CA PHE A 49 6.90 -5.44 -15.29
C PHE A 49 8.19 -6.19 -15.65
N SER A 50 8.37 -6.51 -16.92
CA SER A 50 9.66 -6.93 -17.48
C SER A 50 10.20 -5.82 -18.38
N LEU A 51 11.41 -5.34 -18.10
CA LEU A 51 12.10 -4.32 -18.89
C LEU A 51 13.15 -5.01 -19.77
N ASP A 52 13.06 -4.83 -21.09
CA ASP A 52 13.96 -5.42 -22.09
C ASP A 52 14.09 -6.95 -22.02
N GLY A 53 13.07 -7.64 -21.48
CA GLY A 53 13.09 -9.09 -21.26
C GLY A 53 13.84 -9.55 -20.01
N GLY A 54 14.20 -8.63 -19.11
CA GLY A 54 14.79 -8.94 -17.82
C GLY A 54 13.82 -9.57 -16.82
N GLU A 55 14.34 -9.85 -15.63
CA GLU A 55 13.57 -10.39 -14.51
C GLU A 55 12.35 -9.53 -14.16
N PRO A 56 11.25 -10.15 -13.68
CA PRO A 56 10.08 -9.42 -13.18
C PRO A 56 10.46 -8.38 -12.11
N ARG A 57 9.88 -7.19 -12.22
CA ARG A 57 10.02 -6.08 -11.26
C ARG A 57 8.64 -5.67 -10.75
N PRO A 58 8.47 -5.35 -9.46
CA PRO A 58 7.22 -4.78 -8.96
C PRO A 58 6.92 -3.42 -9.60
N ASP A 59 5.67 -2.99 -9.50
CA ASP A 59 5.26 -1.64 -9.83
C ASP A 59 5.84 -0.66 -8.79
N PRO A 60 6.60 0.38 -9.18
CA PRO A 60 7.03 1.44 -8.25
C PRO A 60 5.86 2.21 -7.61
N ARG A 61 4.64 2.03 -8.11
CA ARG A 61 3.38 2.55 -7.58
C ARG A 61 2.45 1.42 -7.14
N SER A 62 3.02 0.31 -6.70
CA SER A 62 2.29 -0.85 -6.21
C SER A 62 1.29 -0.43 -5.13
N PRO A 63 0.00 -0.79 -5.24
CA PRO A 63 -0.94 -0.56 -4.17
C PRO A 63 -0.79 -1.59 -3.03
N TRP A 64 -0.11 -2.72 -3.28
CA TRP A 64 0.15 -3.76 -2.28
C TRP A 64 1.25 -4.74 -2.71
N GLN A 65 2.16 -5.06 -1.79
CA GLN A 65 3.24 -6.05 -1.94
C GLN A 65 3.09 -7.21 -0.93
N PRO A 66 2.13 -8.14 -1.12
CA PRO A 66 1.86 -9.20 -0.15
C PRO A 66 3.05 -10.13 0.14
N ASN A 67 4.01 -10.20 -0.77
CA ASN A 67 5.14 -11.12 -0.73
C ASN A 67 6.50 -10.37 -0.72
N GLY A 68 6.50 -9.10 -0.29
CA GLY A 68 7.69 -8.26 -0.14
C GLY A 68 8.12 -7.50 -1.41
N ILE A 69 9.11 -6.61 -1.26
CA ILE A 69 9.55 -5.58 -2.23
C ILE A 69 10.17 -6.09 -3.54
N HIS A 70 10.32 -7.41 -3.71
CA HIS A 70 10.88 -8.00 -4.93
C HIS A 70 9.87 -8.87 -5.67
N ALA A 71 8.74 -9.19 -5.03
CA ALA A 71 7.70 -10.02 -5.59
C ALA A 71 6.75 -9.20 -6.48
N PRO A 72 5.92 -9.85 -7.31
CA PRO A 72 4.85 -9.18 -8.05
C PRO A 72 3.96 -8.31 -7.14
N SER A 73 3.56 -7.17 -7.67
CA SER A 73 2.58 -6.28 -7.08
C SER A 73 1.19 -6.87 -7.18
N ARG A 74 0.30 -6.52 -6.26
CA ARG A 74 -1.08 -7.00 -6.27
C ARG A 74 -2.05 -5.84 -6.36
N THR A 75 -3.00 -5.93 -7.29
CA THR A 75 -4.08 -4.94 -7.40
C THR A 75 -4.98 -4.94 -6.16
N VAL A 76 -5.40 -3.74 -5.74
CA VAL A 76 -6.33 -3.53 -4.64
C VAL A 76 -7.58 -2.84 -5.18
N ASP A 77 -8.76 -3.36 -4.86
CA ASP A 77 -9.99 -2.59 -5.01
C ASP A 77 -10.20 -1.75 -3.75
N HIS A 78 -10.18 -0.43 -3.90
CA HIS A 78 -10.40 0.46 -2.77
C HIS A 78 -11.88 0.58 -2.38
N GLN A 79 -12.81 0.24 -3.29
CA GLN A 79 -14.25 0.32 -3.09
C GLN A 79 -14.82 -0.85 -2.29
N ASP A 80 -14.11 -1.97 -2.22
CA ASP A 80 -14.52 -3.15 -1.45
C ASP A 80 -14.53 -2.90 0.07
N PHE A 81 -13.84 -1.85 0.54
CA PHE A 81 -13.83 -1.49 1.95
C PHE A 81 -15.01 -0.57 2.30
N SER A 82 -15.87 -1.04 3.21
CA SER A 82 -17.02 -0.28 3.71
C SER A 82 -16.63 0.55 4.93
N TRP A 83 -16.33 1.83 4.71
CA TRP A 83 -16.06 2.79 5.79
C TRP A 83 -17.30 3.02 6.67
N THR A 84 -17.08 3.22 7.96
CA THR A 84 -18.10 3.56 8.96
C THR A 84 -17.95 4.97 9.53
N ASP A 85 -16.87 5.66 9.16
CA ASP A 85 -16.46 6.99 9.66
C ASP A 85 -17.09 8.21 8.95
N ALA A 86 -18.18 8.04 8.20
CA ALA A 86 -18.76 9.12 7.38
C ALA A 86 -19.19 10.38 8.18
N GLY A 87 -19.44 10.23 9.48
CA GLY A 87 -19.78 11.32 10.40
C GLY A 87 -18.58 11.90 11.16
N TRP A 88 -17.39 11.33 10.99
CA TRP A 88 -16.19 11.75 11.71
C TRP A 88 -15.72 13.13 11.28
N SER A 89 -15.14 13.86 12.22
CA SER A 89 -14.51 15.15 11.99
C SER A 89 -13.26 15.23 12.84
N ALA A 90 -12.12 15.45 12.18
CA ALA A 90 -10.83 15.57 12.85
C ALA A 90 -10.87 16.67 13.93
N PRO A 91 -10.39 16.40 15.16
CA PRO A 91 -10.08 17.45 16.11
C PRO A 91 -9.09 18.44 15.49
N PRO A 92 -9.18 19.74 15.80
CA PRO A 92 -8.24 20.71 15.24
C PRO A 92 -6.84 20.43 15.76
N LEU A 93 -5.83 20.61 14.91
CA LEU A 93 -4.42 20.39 15.28
C LEU A 93 -3.97 21.27 16.47
N ALA A 94 -4.61 22.43 16.68
CA ALA A 94 -4.33 23.30 17.82
C ALA A 94 -4.65 22.65 19.18
N ASP A 95 -5.57 21.67 19.19
CA ASP A 95 -5.95 20.90 20.39
C ASP A 95 -5.28 19.52 20.42
N ALA A 96 -4.31 19.28 19.53
CA ALA A 96 -3.69 17.96 19.38
C ALA A 96 -2.77 17.61 20.55
N VAL A 97 -3.09 16.50 21.19
CA VAL A 97 -2.16 15.65 21.93
C VAL A 97 -1.80 14.47 21.02
N ILE A 98 -0.59 14.52 20.45
CA ILE A 98 -0.09 13.56 19.47
C ILE A 98 0.64 12.42 20.18
N TYR A 99 0.35 11.18 19.79
CA TYR A 99 1.09 10.00 20.19
C TYR A 99 1.78 9.37 18.98
N GLU A 100 3.12 9.46 18.93
CA GLU A 100 3.91 8.78 17.91
C GLU A 100 3.94 7.26 18.19
N LEU A 101 3.65 6.46 17.18
CA LEU A 101 3.47 5.02 17.30
C LEU A 101 4.23 4.26 16.21
N HIS A 102 5.04 3.28 16.64
CA HIS A 102 5.64 2.29 15.76
C HIS A 102 4.80 1.00 15.76
N VAL A 103 4.12 0.70 14.65
CA VAL A 103 3.17 -0.42 14.54
C VAL A 103 3.82 -1.75 14.90
N GLY A 104 5.02 -2.02 14.39
CA GLY A 104 5.73 -3.29 14.59
C GLY A 104 6.21 -3.56 16.03
N THR A 105 6.13 -2.59 16.95
CA THR A 105 6.59 -2.78 18.35
C THR A 105 5.58 -2.33 19.39
N PHE A 106 4.50 -1.66 18.99
CA PHE A 106 3.49 -1.13 19.92
C PHE A 106 2.76 -2.25 20.67
N THR A 107 2.49 -3.37 20.00
CA THR A 107 1.95 -4.58 20.62
C THR A 107 2.79 -5.81 20.26
N PRO A 108 2.66 -6.93 21.01
CA PRO A 108 3.32 -8.18 20.64
C PRO A 108 2.95 -8.70 19.25
N ALA A 109 1.75 -8.37 18.76
CA ALA A 109 1.32 -8.73 17.41
C ALA A 109 2.07 -7.95 16.33
N GLY A 110 2.40 -6.68 16.59
CA GLY A 110 3.13 -5.84 15.64
C GLY A 110 2.34 -5.49 14.38
N THR A 111 1.01 -5.43 14.47
CA THR A 111 0.09 -5.22 13.35
C THR A 111 -0.87 -4.05 13.59
N PHE A 112 -1.52 -3.58 12.53
CA PHE A 112 -2.60 -2.60 12.61
C PHE A 112 -3.74 -3.06 13.53
N GLU A 113 -4.15 -4.35 13.45
CA GLU A 113 -5.14 -4.93 14.37
C GLU A 113 -4.70 -4.83 15.83
N GLY A 114 -3.42 -5.11 16.11
CA GLY A 114 -2.91 -4.96 17.47
C GLY A 114 -2.95 -3.51 17.97
N VAL A 115 -2.88 -2.52 17.08
CA VAL A 115 -3.08 -1.11 17.47
C VAL A 115 -4.56 -0.86 17.78
N ILE A 116 -5.48 -1.41 16.98
CA ILE A 116 -6.94 -1.29 17.19
C ILE A 116 -7.32 -1.74 18.60
N ASP A 117 -6.77 -2.87 19.06
CA ASP A 117 -7.00 -3.43 20.40
C ASP A 117 -6.64 -2.48 21.57
N ARG A 118 -5.92 -1.38 21.30
CA ARG A 118 -5.44 -0.42 22.32
C ARG A 118 -5.97 1.00 22.10
N LEU A 119 -6.85 1.22 21.12
CA LEU A 119 -7.38 2.57 20.85
C LEU A 119 -8.15 3.14 22.04
N ASP A 120 -8.94 2.32 22.73
CA ASP A 120 -9.68 2.72 23.94
C ASP A 120 -8.73 3.21 25.05
N ASP A 121 -7.60 2.54 25.25
CA ASP A 121 -6.60 2.94 26.24
C ASP A 121 -5.96 4.30 25.89
N LEU A 122 -5.68 4.53 24.61
CA LEU A 122 -5.11 5.80 24.12
C LEU A 122 -6.12 6.94 24.25
N ALA A 123 -7.39 6.67 23.96
CA ALA A 123 -8.48 7.62 24.16
C ALA A 123 -8.69 7.94 25.65
N GLU A 124 -8.68 6.95 26.54
CA GLU A 124 -8.79 7.15 28.00
C GLU A 124 -7.61 7.97 28.53
N LEU A 125 -6.40 7.75 27.99
CA LEU A 125 -5.22 8.55 28.32
C LEU A 125 -5.35 10.03 27.88
N GLY A 126 -6.25 10.34 26.95
CA GLY A 126 -6.48 11.67 26.42
C GLY A 126 -5.67 11.99 25.15
N ILE A 127 -5.15 10.96 24.46
CA ILE A 127 -4.56 11.12 23.14
C ILE A 127 -5.66 11.46 22.14
N THR A 128 -5.36 12.38 21.22
CA THR A 128 -6.33 12.86 20.22
C THR A 128 -5.91 12.55 18.79
N HIS A 129 -4.62 12.34 18.57
CA HIS A 129 -4.04 12.09 17.26
C HIS A 129 -2.98 11.00 17.37
N LEU A 130 -3.04 10.03 16.46
CA LEU A 130 -1.97 9.06 16.28
C LEU A 130 -1.05 9.55 15.15
N GLU A 131 0.25 9.59 15.42
CA GLU A 131 1.27 9.77 14.40
C GLU A 131 1.93 8.42 14.16
N LEU A 132 1.54 7.74 13.09
CA LEU A 132 2.19 6.49 12.73
C LEU A 132 3.58 6.79 12.15
N MET A 133 4.62 6.13 12.68
CA MET A 133 5.89 6.01 11.97
C MET A 133 5.66 5.39 10.57
N PRO A 134 6.57 5.58 9.59
CA PRO A 134 6.28 5.22 8.21
C PRO A 134 5.82 3.76 8.05
N VAL A 135 4.66 3.60 7.43
CA VAL A 135 4.01 2.30 7.20
C VAL A 135 4.15 1.81 5.76
N VAL A 136 4.99 2.47 4.97
CA VAL A 136 5.28 2.08 3.58
C VAL A 136 6.05 0.76 3.54
N GLU A 137 5.93 0.02 2.45
CA GLU A 137 6.61 -1.25 2.26
C GLU A 137 8.14 -1.09 2.17
N PHE A 138 8.88 -1.94 2.88
CA PHE A 138 10.34 -1.99 2.93
C PHE A 138 10.83 -3.45 2.94
N GLY A 139 12.14 -3.65 2.89
CA GLY A 139 12.73 -5.00 2.88
C GLY A 139 12.60 -5.71 4.24
N GLY A 140 11.98 -6.89 4.24
CA GLY A 140 11.85 -7.76 5.41
C GLY A 140 10.61 -7.45 6.26
N ASP A 141 10.51 -8.07 7.45
CA ASP A 141 9.28 -8.00 8.28
C ASP A 141 9.39 -7.01 9.45
N ARG A 142 10.54 -6.36 9.61
CA ARG A 142 10.82 -5.44 10.74
C ARG A 142 11.75 -4.33 10.30
N GLY A 143 11.36 -3.10 10.58
CA GLY A 143 12.12 -1.89 10.32
C GLY A 143 11.33 -0.71 10.87
N TRP A 144 12.00 0.44 11.04
CA TRP A 144 11.33 1.68 11.47
C TRP A 144 10.52 2.36 10.37
N GLY A 145 10.59 1.87 9.12
CA GLY A 145 9.84 2.38 7.98
C GLY A 145 10.61 3.34 7.07
N TYR A 146 11.72 3.92 7.52
CA TYR A 146 12.48 4.91 6.74
C TYR A 146 13.30 4.31 5.58
N ASP A 147 13.42 2.98 5.51
CA ASP A 147 13.99 2.23 4.38
C ASP A 147 12.94 1.90 3.30
N GLY A 148 11.77 2.55 3.35
CA GLY A 148 10.65 2.37 2.44
C GLY A 148 10.98 2.55 0.97
N VAL A 149 10.52 1.63 0.13
CA VAL A 149 10.74 1.65 -1.32
C VAL A 149 9.44 1.67 -2.14
N ASP A 150 8.38 0.99 -1.69
CA ASP A 150 7.07 1.05 -2.35
C ASP A 150 6.13 1.99 -1.59
N LEU A 151 6.27 3.29 -1.90
CA LEU A 151 5.64 4.40 -1.17
C LEU A 151 4.10 4.41 -1.18
N PHE A 152 3.49 3.59 -2.03
CA PHE A 152 2.04 3.48 -2.19
C PHE A 152 1.45 2.23 -1.52
N ALA A 153 2.30 1.31 -1.05
CA ALA A 153 1.90 0.06 -0.44
C ALA A 153 2.09 0.13 1.08
N PRO A 154 1.02 0.00 1.88
CA PRO A 154 1.14 -0.26 3.30
C PRO A 154 1.80 -1.62 3.54
N HIS A 155 2.73 -1.66 4.50
CA HIS A 155 3.62 -2.78 4.73
C HIS A 155 2.85 -4.07 5.01
N HIS A 156 3.18 -5.14 4.27
CA HIS A 156 2.47 -6.41 4.36
C HIS A 156 2.53 -7.02 5.77
N ALA A 157 3.69 -6.99 6.43
CA ALA A 157 3.87 -7.51 7.79
C ALA A 157 2.98 -6.81 8.85
N TYR A 158 2.55 -5.56 8.60
CA TYR A 158 1.65 -4.85 9.52
C TYR A 158 0.17 -5.15 9.27
N GLY A 159 -0.18 -5.77 8.14
CA GLY A 159 -1.55 -6.08 7.75
C GLY A 159 -1.98 -5.50 6.40
N GLY A 160 -1.08 -4.83 5.67
CA GLY A 160 -1.33 -4.33 4.33
C GLY A 160 -2.40 -3.23 4.25
N PRO A 161 -2.92 -2.94 3.05
CA PRO A 161 -3.83 -1.82 2.81
C PRO A 161 -5.16 -1.96 3.55
N GLU A 162 -5.70 -3.16 3.66
CA GLU A 162 -6.96 -3.37 4.38
C GLU A 162 -6.80 -3.20 5.89
N GLY A 163 -5.69 -3.71 6.47
CA GLY A 163 -5.40 -3.51 7.89
C GLY A 163 -5.23 -2.03 8.25
N LEU A 164 -4.55 -1.24 7.40
CA LEU A 164 -4.43 0.20 7.62
C LEU A 164 -5.79 0.90 7.57
N LYS A 165 -6.66 0.54 6.61
CA LYS A 165 -8.03 1.09 6.53
C LYS A 165 -8.82 0.77 7.80
N ARG A 166 -8.76 -0.46 8.31
CA ARG A 166 -9.44 -0.85 9.56
C ARG A 166 -8.93 -0.06 10.76
N LEU A 167 -7.62 0.17 10.87
CA LEU A 167 -7.07 1.01 11.93
C LEU A 167 -7.59 2.44 11.86
N ILE A 168 -7.61 3.04 10.66
CA ILE A 168 -8.11 4.41 10.49
C ILE A 168 -9.60 4.49 10.84
N ASP A 169 -10.42 3.59 10.31
CA ASP A 169 -11.86 3.56 10.56
C ASP A 169 -12.17 3.36 12.05
N ALA A 170 -11.44 2.45 12.72
CA ALA A 170 -11.59 2.23 14.16
C ALA A 170 -11.13 3.43 15.00
N ALA A 171 -10.08 4.14 14.59
CA ALA A 171 -9.62 5.34 15.30
C ALA A 171 -10.57 6.53 15.14
N HIS A 172 -11.45 6.50 14.14
CA HIS A 172 -12.46 7.53 13.89
C HIS A 172 -13.81 7.24 14.59
N ALA A 173 -14.03 6.03 15.09
CA ALA A 173 -15.26 5.61 15.77
C ALA A 173 -15.39 6.23 17.17
#